data_AF-A0A1D6E5K1-F1
#
_entry.id   AF-A0A1D6E5K1-F1
#
_cell.length_a   1.000
_cell.length_b   1.000
_cell.length_c   1.000
_cell.angle_alpha   90.00
_cell.angle_beta   90.00
_cell.angle_gamma   90.00
#
_symmetry.space_group_name_H-M   'P 1'
#
loop_
_entity.id
_entity.type
_entity.pdbx_description
1 polymer ?
#
loop_
_entity_poly.entity_id
_entity_poly.type
_entity_poly.pdbx_seq_one_letter_code
_entity_poly.pdbx_strand_id
1 'polypeptide(L)'
;MCSRNADLTTALRLYDDALSPDNPIPLSLHHYNCLLYLCSNAAATDSDSHISATAAQRGFDIFARMEADGVQPNEATLTSVARLAAATRDPAMAFSVVRRMAAAGTPPRLRTYGPALFAYCDAKDADGAKQVEAHMDASGVVPEEPELAALLRVNADTGKADEVYRLLHRTRVLVRQVCDTTAQVVEAWFRSDAASQAGVDSWDPTKVKEGVVKGGGGWHGQGWLGKGAWSVGWTEMGKDGTCQRCGERLVCIDIDPAETDNFANSLTELAIKLEAREDFLSFQSWLRRHGPFDAVIDAANVGLYKSKDFCFSQVGGGFSSAKQ
;
A
#
# COMPACT_ATOMS: atom_id res chain seq x y z
N MET A 1 -25.51 13.89 15.96
CA MET A 1 -25.52 12.93 17.09
C MET A 1 -25.64 11.48 16.62
N CYS A 2 -26.50 11.16 15.65
CA CYS A 2 -26.68 9.79 15.13
C CYS A 2 -25.37 9.14 14.61
N SER A 3 -24.53 9.88 13.87
CA SER A 3 -23.23 9.38 13.38
C SER A 3 -22.26 8.97 14.49
N ARG A 4 -22.33 9.59 15.67
CA ARG A 4 -21.48 9.23 16.83
C ARG A 4 -21.94 7.97 17.54
N ASN A 5 -23.22 7.64 17.43
CA ASN A 5 -23.85 6.50 18.12
C ASN A 5 -24.17 5.34 17.16
N ALA A 6 -23.70 5.39 15.90
CA ALA A 6 -24.02 4.44 14.84
C ALA A 6 -25.54 4.20 14.63
N ASP A 7 -26.38 5.19 14.94
CA ASP A 7 -27.84 5.09 14.85
C ASP A 7 -28.32 5.40 13.43
N LEU A 8 -28.24 4.38 12.56
CA LEU A 8 -28.68 4.49 11.16
C LEU A 8 -30.18 4.71 11.05
N THR A 9 -31.00 4.02 11.84
CA THR A 9 -32.46 4.08 11.76
C THR A 9 -32.98 5.50 11.99
N THR A 10 -32.51 6.17 13.04
CA THR A 10 -32.91 7.56 13.30
C THR A 10 -32.37 8.51 12.23
N ALA A 11 -31.15 8.27 11.73
CA ALA A 11 -30.57 9.12 10.69
C ALA A 11 -31.37 9.05 9.37
N LEU A 12 -31.79 7.84 8.95
CA LEU A 12 -32.63 7.66 7.77
C LEU A 12 -34.00 8.29 7.95
N ARG A 13 -34.61 8.18 9.15
CA ARG A 13 -35.88 8.85 9.46
C ARG A 13 -35.77 10.38 9.35
N LEU A 14 -34.69 10.96 9.89
CA LEU A 14 -34.45 12.41 9.79
C LEU A 14 -34.19 12.86 8.35
N TYR A 15 -33.55 12.01 7.54
CA TYR A 15 -33.38 12.26 6.12
C TYR A 15 -34.74 12.26 5.39
N ASP A 16 -35.59 11.27 5.65
CA ASP A 16 -36.92 11.17 5.04
C ASP A 16 -37.81 12.36 5.47
N ASP A 17 -37.77 12.76 6.75
CA ASP A 17 -38.46 13.95 7.27
C ASP A 17 -37.97 15.24 6.58
N ALA A 18 -36.66 15.39 6.37
CA ALA A 18 -36.07 16.55 5.70
C ALA A 18 -36.44 16.67 4.22
N LEU A 19 -36.82 15.54 3.58
CA LEU A 19 -37.30 15.50 2.20
C LEU A 19 -38.82 15.61 2.07
N SER A 20 -39.56 15.68 3.19
CA SER A 20 -41.02 15.77 3.17
C SER A 20 -41.50 16.98 2.35
N PRO A 21 -42.50 16.82 1.47
CA PRO A 21 -43.08 17.91 0.68
C PRO A 21 -43.61 19.07 1.54
N ASP A 22 -43.99 18.78 2.79
CA ASP A 22 -44.59 19.76 3.70
C ASP A 22 -43.58 20.79 4.24
N ASN A 23 -42.30 20.43 4.32
CA ASN A 23 -41.23 21.32 4.80
C ASN A 23 -39.83 20.85 4.32
N PRO A 24 -39.49 21.02 3.03
CA PRO A 24 -38.22 20.53 2.49
C PRO A 24 -37.04 21.32 3.04
N ILE A 25 -36.07 20.61 3.61
CA ILE A 25 -34.82 21.18 4.13
C ILE A 25 -33.69 20.88 3.14
N PRO A 26 -33.04 21.90 2.56
CA PRO A 26 -31.88 21.69 1.69
C PRO A 26 -30.75 20.98 2.45
N LEU A 27 -30.27 19.87 1.87
CA LEU A 27 -29.18 19.09 2.46
C LEU A 27 -27.83 19.58 1.95
N SER A 28 -26.90 19.80 2.88
CA SER A 28 -25.52 20.17 2.56
C SER A 28 -24.65 18.93 2.30
N LEU A 29 -23.46 19.14 1.74
CA LEU A 29 -22.41 18.11 1.62
C LEU A 29 -22.13 17.41 2.95
N HIS A 30 -22.15 18.14 4.08
CA HIS A 30 -21.93 17.56 5.40
C HIS A 30 -23.05 16.58 5.79
N HIS A 31 -24.30 16.95 5.54
CA HIS A 31 -25.45 16.08 5.83
C HIS A 31 -25.37 14.78 5.03
N TYR A 32 -25.11 14.89 3.72
CA TYR A 32 -24.94 13.74 2.84
C TYR A 32 -23.78 12.84 3.27
N ASN A 33 -22.62 13.41 3.60
CA ASN A 33 -21.47 12.64 4.05
C ASN A 33 -21.73 11.88 5.36
N CYS A 34 -22.44 12.48 6.32
CA CYS A 34 -22.82 11.79 7.55
C CYS A 34 -23.74 10.59 7.30
N LEU A 35 -24.72 10.75 6.40
CA LEU A 35 -25.66 9.69 6.04
C LEU A 35 -24.96 8.55 5.29
N LEU A 36 -24.17 8.89 4.27
CA LEU A 36 -23.41 7.91 3.49
C LEU A 36 -22.39 7.16 4.35
N TYR A 37 -21.74 7.83 5.29
CA TYR A 37 -20.85 7.19 6.24
C TYR A 37 -21.58 6.16 7.12
N LEU A 38 -22.74 6.53 7.68
CA LEU A 38 -23.56 5.63 8.49
C LEU A 38 -24.05 4.41 7.69
N CYS A 39 -24.56 4.64 6.48
CA CYS A 39 -24.93 3.55 5.56
C CYS A 39 -23.74 2.63 5.29
N SER A 40 -22.56 3.19 4.98
CA SER A 40 -21.37 2.40 4.61
C SER A 40 -20.85 1.55 5.77
N ASN A 41 -20.96 2.04 7.01
CA ASN A 41 -20.57 1.27 8.19
C ASN A 41 -21.57 0.15 8.48
N ALA A 42 -22.88 0.43 8.41
CA ALA A 42 -23.92 -0.58 8.64
C ALA A 42 -23.92 -1.67 7.56
N ALA A 43 -23.58 -1.31 6.32
CA ALA A 43 -23.40 -2.27 5.24
C ALA A 43 -22.19 -3.20 5.50
N ALA A 44 -21.14 -2.69 6.15
CA ALA A 44 -19.92 -3.44 6.43
C ALA A 44 -19.99 -4.36 7.66
N THR A 45 -20.97 -4.19 8.57
CA THR A 45 -21.02 -4.94 9.84
C THR A 45 -21.46 -6.40 9.71
N ASP A 46 -22.25 -6.75 8.70
CA ASP A 46 -22.62 -8.14 8.35
C ASP A 46 -23.16 -8.18 6.92
N SER A 47 -22.30 -8.52 5.96
CA SER A 47 -22.58 -8.49 4.52
C SER A 47 -23.72 -9.42 4.07
N ASP A 48 -24.09 -10.41 4.88
CA ASP A 48 -25.17 -11.35 4.55
C ASP A 48 -26.51 -11.01 5.25
N SER A 49 -26.55 -9.95 6.05
CA SER A 49 -27.76 -9.51 6.73
C SER A 49 -28.68 -8.67 5.84
N HIS A 50 -30.00 -8.84 6.00
CA HIS A 50 -31.00 -7.96 5.36
C HIS A 50 -30.78 -6.47 5.70
N ILE A 51 -30.24 -6.20 6.89
CA ILE A 51 -29.91 -4.84 7.35
C ILE A 51 -28.78 -4.24 6.51
N SER A 52 -27.75 -5.02 6.17
CA SER A 52 -26.64 -4.57 5.32
C SER A 52 -27.11 -4.24 3.90
N ALA A 53 -27.89 -5.12 3.28
CA ALA A 53 -28.44 -4.88 1.94
C ALA A 53 -29.34 -3.63 1.92
N THR A 54 -30.18 -3.45 2.94
CA THR A 54 -31.05 -2.26 3.06
C THR A 54 -30.22 -0.98 3.27
N ALA A 55 -29.21 -1.03 4.13
CA ALA A 55 -28.32 0.11 4.38
C ALA A 55 -27.55 0.50 3.12
N ALA A 56 -27.09 -0.50 2.35
CA ALA A 56 -26.39 -0.28 1.10
C ALA A 56 -27.29 0.38 0.04
N GLN A 57 -28.49 -0.17 -0.17
CA GLN A 57 -29.47 0.39 -1.09
C GLN A 57 -29.81 1.85 -0.72
N ARG A 58 -30.14 2.10 0.55
CA ARG A 58 -30.41 3.47 1.04
C ARG A 58 -29.22 4.40 0.81
N GLY A 59 -27.99 3.91 1.01
CA GLY A 59 -26.78 4.66 0.73
C GLY A 59 -26.66 5.08 -0.74
N PHE A 60 -26.96 4.18 -1.68
CA PHE A 60 -26.98 4.51 -3.11
C PHE A 60 -28.08 5.51 -3.47
N ASP A 61 -29.28 5.36 -2.92
CA ASP A 61 -30.38 6.29 -3.15
C ASP A 61 -30.03 7.70 -2.64
N ILE A 62 -29.40 7.79 -1.46
CA ILE A 62 -28.91 9.04 -0.88
C ILE A 62 -27.83 9.67 -1.77
N PHE A 63 -26.91 8.87 -2.31
CA PHE A 63 -25.88 9.36 -3.23
C PHE A 63 -26.48 9.89 -4.53
N ALA A 64 -27.40 9.13 -5.16
CA ALA A 64 -28.09 9.58 -6.36
C ALA A 64 -28.85 10.89 -6.12
N ARG A 65 -29.46 11.05 -4.94
CA ARG A 65 -30.14 12.29 -4.57
C ARG A 65 -29.18 13.46 -4.36
N MET A 66 -28.03 13.23 -3.74
CA MET A 66 -26.98 14.24 -3.60
C MET A 66 -26.57 14.82 -4.96
N GLU A 67 -26.43 13.95 -5.97
CA GLU A 67 -26.09 14.35 -7.33
C GLU A 67 -27.25 15.11 -8.01
N ALA A 68 -28.50 14.65 -7.81
CA ALA A 68 -29.69 15.32 -8.32
C ALA A 68 -29.90 16.72 -7.72
N ASP A 69 -29.53 16.91 -6.45
CA ASP A 69 -29.54 18.20 -5.76
C ASP A 69 -28.36 19.11 -6.18
N GLY A 70 -27.47 18.64 -7.07
CA GLY A 70 -26.32 19.39 -7.56
C GLY A 70 -25.18 19.54 -6.55
N VAL A 71 -25.22 18.77 -5.45
CA VAL A 71 -24.17 18.81 -4.42
C VAL A 71 -23.00 17.96 -4.88
N GLN A 72 -21.85 18.61 -5.12
CA GLN A 72 -20.67 17.93 -5.65
C GLN A 72 -20.07 16.93 -4.63
N PRO A 73 -19.92 15.65 -5.00
CA PRO A 73 -19.24 14.66 -4.18
C PRO A 73 -17.81 15.08 -3.86
N ASN A 74 -17.39 14.89 -2.61
CA ASN A 74 -16.00 15.02 -2.23
C ASN A 74 -15.39 13.63 -1.96
N GLU A 75 -14.11 13.65 -1.59
CA GLU A 75 -13.34 12.42 -1.36
C GLU A 75 -13.95 11.52 -0.26
N ALA A 76 -14.55 12.10 0.79
CA ALA A 76 -15.25 11.34 1.82
C ALA A 76 -16.55 10.72 1.28
N THR A 77 -17.33 11.46 0.49
CA THR A 77 -18.53 10.97 -0.18
C THR A 77 -18.22 9.71 -0.98
N LEU A 78 -17.22 9.80 -1.86
CA LEU A 78 -16.89 8.76 -2.83
C LEU A 78 -16.27 7.54 -2.15
N THR A 79 -15.50 7.74 -1.08
CA THR A 79 -15.00 6.64 -0.24
C THR A 79 -16.15 5.88 0.45
N SER A 80 -17.16 6.58 0.97
CA SER A 80 -18.35 5.92 1.55
C SER A 80 -19.14 5.13 0.50
N VAL A 81 -19.32 5.67 -0.71
CA VAL A 81 -20.01 4.98 -1.80
C VAL A 81 -19.21 3.76 -2.30
N ALA A 82 -17.89 3.85 -2.39
CA ALA A 82 -17.05 2.70 -2.74
C ALA A 82 -17.18 1.57 -1.71
N ARG A 83 -17.24 1.90 -0.41
CA ARG A 83 -17.48 0.93 0.68
C ARG A 83 -18.88 0.30 0.59
N LEU A 84 -19.90 1.09 0.24
CA LEU A 84 -21.27 0.60 0.01
C LEU A 84 -21.30 -0.44 -1.13
N ALA A 85 -20.64 -0.15 -2.25
CA ALA A 85 -20.56 -1.05 -3.41
C ALA A 85 -19.77 -2.33 -3.16
N ALA A 86 -18.70 -2.27 -2.37
CA ALA A 86 -18.02 -3.47 -1.91
C ALA A 86 -18.93 -4.34 -1.02
N ALA A 87 -19.72 -3.72 -0.13
CA ALA A 87 -20.64 -4.46 0.76
C ALA A 87 -21.77 -5.17 -0.01
N THR A 88 -22.19 -4.66 -1.17
CA THR A 88 -23.16 -5.34 -2.05
C THR A 88 -22.54 -6.37 -2.99
N ARG A 89 -21.24 -6.66 -2.85
CA ARG A 89 -20.48 -7.54 -3.75
C ARG A 89 -20.58 -7.12 -5.23
N ASP A 90 -20.66 -5.82 -5.49
CA ASP A 90 -20.63 -5.25 -6.83
C ASP A 90 -19.30 -4.48 -7.04
N PRO A 91 -18.21 -5.20 -7.37
CA PRO A 91 -16.92 -4.57 -7.57
C PRO A 91 -16.89 -3.62 -8.77
N ALA A 92 -17.73 -3.86 -9.79
CA ALA A 92 -17.81 -3.02 -10.98
C ALA A 92 -18.42 -1.65 -10.66
N MET A 93 -19.47 -1.63 -9.84
CA MET A 93 -20.03 -0.38 -9.32
C MET A 93 -19.01 0.36 -8.46
N ALA A 94 -18.32 -0.33 -7.54
CA ALA A 94 -17.30 0.27 -6.69
C ALA A 94 -16.20 0.94 -7.53
N PHE A 95 -15.71 0.24 -8.56
CA PHE A 95 -14.67 0.78 -9.43
C PHE A 95 -15.19 1.93 -10.32
N SER A 96 -16.44 1.88 -10.77
CA SER A 96 -17.05 2.96 -11.55
C SER A 96 -17.07 4.30 -10.77
N VAL A 97 -17.30 4.24 -9.45
CA VAL A 97 -17.28 5.40 -8.56
C VAL A 97 -15.88 6.00 -8.49
N VAL A 98 -14.85 5.16 -8.40
CA VAL A 98 -13.45 5.62 -8.41
C VAL A 98 -13.09 6.30 -9.74
N ARG A 99 -13.53 5.76 -10.88
CA ARG A 99 -13.29 6.39 -12.19
C ARG A 99 -14.00 7.74 -12.31
N ARG A 100 -15.23 7.84 -11.81
CA ARG A 100 -15.99 9.11 -11.77
C ARG A 100 -15.29 10.16 -10.91
N MET A 101 -14.72 9.76 -9.78
CA MET A 101 -13.92 10.63 -8.90
C MET A 101 -12.76 11.27 -9.67
N ALA A 102 -11.98 10.45 -10.37
CA ALA A 102 -10.85 10.93 -11.20
C ALA A 102 -11.33 11.85 -12.33
N ALA A 103 -12.41 11.49 -13.04
CA ALA A 103 -12.97 12.28 -14.13
C ALA A 103 -13.53 13.65 -13.66
N ALA A 104 -14.01 13.73 -12.42
CA ALA A 104 -14.46 14.97 -11.79
C ALA A 104 -13.30 15.84 -11.25
N GLY A 105 -12.05 15.49 -11.53
CA GLY A 105 -10.87 16.25 -11.08
C GLY A 105 -10.56 16.10 -9.60
N THR A 106 -11.16 15.11 -8.91
CA THR A 106 -10.81 14.80 -7.52
C THR A 106 -9.85 13.61 -7.52
N PRO A 107 -8.57 13.76 -7.13
CA PRO A 107 -7.60 12.68 -7.18
C PRO A 107 -7.98 11.53 -6.21
N PRO A 108 -8.22 10.30 -6.69
CA PRO A 108 -8.44 9.15 -5.83
C PRO A 108 -7.22 8.86 -4.94
N ARG A 109 -7.46 8.25 -3.77
CA ARG A 109 -6.41 7.79 -2.85
C ARG A 109 -6.45 6.27 -2.74
N LEU A 110 -5.41 5.68 -2.14
CA LEU A 110 -5.33 4.22 -1.93
C LEU A 110 -6.60 3.66 -1.27
N ARG A 111 -7.08 4.32 -0.20
CA ARG A 111 -8.33 3.96 0.51
C ARG A 111 -9.59 3.98 -0.35
N THR A 112 -9.60 4.75 -1.45
CA THR A 112 -10.71 4.82 -2.39
C THR A 112 -10.75 3.58 -3.29
N TYR A 113 -9.58 3.03 -3.65
CA TYR A 113 -9.46 1.83 -4.47
C TYR A 113 -9.71 0.53 -3.71
N GLY A 114 -9.29 0.46 -2.44
CA GLY A 114 -9.37 -0.73 -1.60
C GLY A 114 -10.69 -1.51 -1.73
N PRO A 115 -11.87 -0.87 -1.53
CA PRO A 115 -13.16 -1.56 -1.65
C PRO A 115 -13.39 -2.27 -2.99
N ALA A 116 -13.04 -1.62 -4.11
CA ALA A 116 -13.19 -2.21 -5.44
C ALA A 116 -12.19 -3.34 -5.68
N LEU A 117 -10.92 -3.12 -5.29
CA LEU A 117 -9.86 -4.11 -5.47
C LEU A 117 -10.16 -5.38 -4.68
N PHE A 118 -10.45 -5.25 -3.38
CA PHE A 118 -10.73 -6.40 -2.52
C PHE A 118 -12.00 -7.13 -2.96
N ALA A 119 -13.05 -6.42 -3.39
CA ALA A 119 -14.25 -7.05 -3.91
C ALA A 119 -13.99 -7.87 -5.20
N TYR A 120 -13.15 -7.39 -6.12
CA TYR A 120 -12.75 -8.19 -7.29
C TYR A 120 -11.91 -9.41 -6.89
N CYS A 121 -10.99 -9.25 -5.94
CA CYS A 121 -10.19 -10.35 -5.40
C CYS A 121 -11.05 -11.43 -4.73
N ASP A 122 -12.02 -11.02 -3.90
CA ASP A 122 -12.96 -11.93 -3.21
C ASP A 122 -13.88 -12.66 -4.21
N ALA A 123 -14.27 -11.97 -5.29
CA ALA A 123 -15.01 -12.56 -6.40
C ALA A 123 -14.16 -13.46 -7.31
N LYS A 124 -12.86 -13.62 -7.02
CA LYS A 124 -11.86 -14.34 -7.83
C LYS A 124 -11.72 -13.81 -9.27
N ASP A 125 -12.05 -12.54 -9.49
CA ASP A 125 -11.92 -11.87 -10.78
C ASP A 125 -10.58 -11.14 -10.87
N ALA A 126 -9.55 -11.89 -11.27
CA ALA A 126 -8.20 -11.36 -11.44
C ALA A 126 -8.11 -10.28 -12.54
N ASP A 127 -8.95 -10.34 -13.58
CA ASP A 127 -8.92 -9.34 -14.67
C ASP A 127 -9.54 -8.02 -14.22
N GLY A 128 -10.64 -8.06 -13.48
CA GLY A 128 -11.21 -6.90 -12.79
C GLY A 128 -10.22 -6.27 -11.82
N ALA A 129 -9.57 -7.07 -10.96
CA ALA A 129 -8.54 -6.59 -10.02
C ALA A 129 -7.35 -5.93 -10.76
N LYS A 130 -6.92 -6.49 -11.89
CA LYS A 130 -5.86 -5.91 -12.73
C LYS A 130 -6.27 -4.57 -13.35
N GLN A 131 -7.53 -4.39 -13.73
CA GLN A 131 -8.02 -3.08 -14.20
C GLN A 131 -7.97 -2.03 -13.10
N VAL A 132 -8.27 -2.42 -11.85
CA VAL A 132 -8.15 -1.54 -10.69
C VAL A 132 -6.69 -1.12 -10.48
N GLU A 133 -5.74 -2.07 -10.45
CA GLU A 133 -4.30 -1.79 -10.34
C GLU A 133 -3.81 -0.85 -11.46
N ALA A 134 -4.20 -1.11 -12.71
CA ALA A 134 -3.79 -0.28 -13.85
C ALA A 134 -4.31 1.17 -13.72
N HIS A 135 -5.51 1.36 -13.17
CA HIS A 135 -6.06 2.69 -12.92
C HIS A 135 -5.40 3.38 -11.70
N MET A 136 -5.00 2.62 -10.68
CA MET A 136 -4.17 3.13 -9.57
C MET A 136 -2.86 3.71 -10.11
N ASP A 137 -2.16 2.95 -10.96
CA ASP A 137 -0.91 3.37 -11.60
C ASP A 137 -1.10 4.63 -12.46
N ALA A 138 -2.14 4.66 -13.31
CA ALA A 138 -2.48 5.83 -14.12
C ALA A 138 -2.83 7.07 -13.28
N SER A 139 -3.29 6.87 -12.05
CA SER A 139 -3.61 7.94 -11.10
C SER A 139 -2.45 8.29 -10.15
N GLY A 140 -1.28 7.67 -10.30
CA GLY A 140 -0.14 7.86 -9.42
C GLY A 140 -0.35 7.37 -7.98
N VAL A 141 -1.26 6.42 -7.78
CA VAL A 141 -1.53 5.82 -6.46
C VAL A 141 -0.76 4.51 -6.34
N VAL A 142 0.19 4.48 -5.42
CA VAL A 142 1.03 3.30 -5.17
C VAL A 142 0.32 2.35 -4.19
N PRO A 143 0.19 1.05 -4.50
CA PRO A 143 -0.38 0.07 -3.58
C PRO A 143 0.56 -0.20 -2.40
N GLU A 144 -0.02 -0.51 -1.24
CA GLU A 144 0.71 -1.00 -0.08
C GLU A 144 0.65 -2.54 -0.04
N GLU A 145 1.25 -3.14 0.99
CA GLU A 145 1.30 -4.60 1.14
C GLU A 145 -0.09 -5.28 1.10
N PRO A 146 -1.16 -4.76 1.73
CA PRO A 146 -2.47 -5.40 1.70
C PRO A 146 -3.04 -5.55 0.28
N GLU A 147 -2.92 -4.51 -0.54
CA GLU A 147 -3.38 -4.54 -1.94
C GLU A 147 -2.54 -5.50 -2.78
N LEU A 148 -1.22 -5.49 -2.61
CA LEU A 148 -0.31 -6.40 -3.30
C LEU A 148 -0.54 -7.86 -2.91
N ALA A 149 -0.79 -8.14 -1.63
CA ALA A 149 -1.09 -9.48 -1.14
C ALA A 149 -2.42 -10.00 -1.70
N ALA A 150 -3.44 -9.15 -1.80
CA ALA A 150 -4.73 -9.51 -2.42
C ALA A 150 -4.57 -9.80 -3.93
N LEU A 151 -3.84 -8.95 -4.66
CA LEU A 151 -3.50 -9.16 -6.07
C LEU A 151 -2.70 -10.45 -6.28
N LEU A 152 -1.72 -10.72 -5.41
CA LEU A 152 -0.93 -11.97 -5.44
C LEU A 152 -1.83 -13.18 -5.25
N ARG A 153 -2.70 -13.14 -4.25
CA ARG A 153 -3.61 -14.25 -3.93
C ARG A 153 -4.57 -14.55 -5.07
N VAL A 154 -5.26 -13.55 -5.62
CA VAL A 154 -6.22 -13.79 -6.71
C VAL A 154 -5.54 -14.34 -7.98
N ASN A 155 -4.33 -13.86 -8.30
CA ASN A 155 -3.57 -14.36 -9.45
C ASN A 155 -3.00 -15.77 -9.20
N ALA A 156 -2.59 -16.08 -7.97
CA ALA A 156 -2.17 -17.43 -7.59
C ALA A 156 -3.32 -18.42 -7.65
N ASP A 157 -4.48 -18.06 -7.10
CA ASP A 157 -5.69 -18.89 -7.07
C ASP A 157 -6.25 -19.13 -8.49
N THR A 158 -6.05 -18.19 -9.41
CA THR A 158 -6.46 -18.31 -10.82
C THR A 158 -5.36 -18.86 -11.74
N GLY A 159 -4.18 -19.22 -11.19
CA GLY A 159 -3.08 -19.82 -11.93
C GLY A 159 -2.39 -18.88 -12.95
N LYS A 160 -2.54 -17.55 -12.81
CA LYS A 160 -1.93 -16.54 -13.68
C LYS A 160 -0.45 -16.33 -13.33
N ALA A 161 0.39 -17.29 -13.70
CA ALA A 161 1.81 -17.37 -13.30
C ALA A 161 2.63 -16.11 -13.63
N ASP A 162 2.42 -15.51 -14.80
CA ASP A 162 3.15 -14.30 -15.21
C ASP A 162 2.79 -13.08 -14.35
N GLU A 163 1.52 -12.97 -13.96
CA GLU A 163 1.08 -11.91 -13.05
C GLU A 163 1.61 -12.13 -11.64
N VAL A 164 1.64 -13.38 -11.15
CA VAL A 164 2.29 -13.68 -9.86
C VAL A 164 3.77 -13.28 -9.90
N TYR A 165 4.50 -13.60 -10.99
CA TYR A 165 5.90 -13.18 -11.14
C TYR A 165 6.05 -11.66 -11.10
N ARG A 166 5.23 -10.93 -11.86
CA ARG A 166 5.25 -9.46 -11.90
C ARG A 166 4.95 -8.86 -10.53
N LEU A 167 3.95 -9.40 -9.83
CA LEU A 167 3.55 -8.91 -8.51
C LEU A 167 4.59 -9.21 -7.44
N LEU A 168 5.29 -10.36 -7.49
CA LEU A 168 6.41 -10.64 -6.58
C LEU A 168 7.55 -9.63 -6.76
N HIS A 169 7.87 -9.23 -8.00
CA HIS A 169 8.83 -8.15 -8.25
C HIS A 169 8.33 -6.80 -7.74
N ARG A 170 7.04 -6.51 -7.93
CA ARG A 170 6.43 -5.28 -7.41
C ARG A 170 6.50 -5.23 -5.88
N THR A 171 6.20 -6.33 -5.20
CA THR A 171 6.32 -6.48 -3.74
C THR A 171 7.78 -6.36 -3.28
N ARG A 172 8.74 -6.93 -4.02
CA ARG A 172 10.18 -6.78 -3.74
C ARG A 172 10.59 -5.30 -3.71
N VAL A 173 10.11 -4.51 -4.67
CA VAL A 173 10.45 -3.08 -4.78
C VAL A 173 9.74 -2.23 -3.73
N LEU A 174 8.43 -2.42 -3.56
CA LEU A 174 7.60 -1.54 -2.74
C LEU A 174 7.62 -1.88 -1.24
N VAL A 175 7.75 -3.16 -0.90
CA VAL A 175 7.56 -3.66 0.47
C VAL A 175 8.87 -4.18 1.07
N ARG A 176 9.71 -4.85 0.26
CA ARG A 176 11.00 -5.49 0.63
C ARG A 176 10.88 -6.66 1.60
N GLN A 177 10.18 -6.50 2.73
CA GLN A 177 9.92 -7.51 3.74
C GLN A 177 8.43 -7.64 3.96
N VAL A 178 7.89 -8.82 3.74
CA VAL A 178 6.46 -9.09 3.87
C VAL A 178 6.10 -9.63 5.25
N CYS A 179 4.88 -9.38 5.70
CA CYS A 179 4.36 -10.00 6.91
C CYS A 179 4.00 -11.49 6.70
N ASP A 180 3.80 -12.22 7.79
CA ASP A 180 3.55 -13.67 7.76
C ASP A 180 2.34 -14.06 6.90
N THR A 181 1.29 -13.25 6.88
CA THR A 181 0.08 -13.54 6.09
C THR A 181 0.34 -13.44 4.59
N THR A 182 1.13 -12.47 4.15
CA THR A 182 1.58 -12.35 2.76
C THR A 182 2.57 -13.46 2.42
N ALA A 183 3.51 -13.79 3.32
CA ALA A 183 4.45 -14.88 3.14
C ALA A 183 3.73 -16.23 2.95
N GLN A 184 2.63 -16.47 3.65
CA GLN A 184 1.78 -17.66 3.45
C GLN A 184 1.13 -17.71 2.06
N VAL A 185 0.76 -16.56 1.47
CA VAL A 185 0.27 -16.51 0.06
C VAL A 185 1.37 -16.92 -0.91
N VAL A 186 2.58 -16.40 -0.71
CA VAL A 186 3.76 -16.75 -1.52
C VAL A 186 4.09 -18.23 -1.37
N GLU A 187 4.08 -18.76 -0.14
CA GLU A 187 4.29 -20.18 0.15
C GLU A 187 3.23 -21.06 -0.54
N ALA A 188 1.96 -20.67 -0.47
CA ALA A 188 0.86 -21.37 -1.13
C ALA A 188 1.03 -21.40 -2.66
N TRP A 189 1.43 -20.29 -3.28
CA TRP A 189 1.77 -20.25 -4.71
C TRP A 189 2.84 -21.29 -5.05
N PHE A 190 3.99 -21.26 -4.37
CA PHE A 190 5.09 -22.18 -4.70
C PHE A 190 4.76 -23.66 -4.43
N ARG A 191 3.81 -23.95 -3.55
CA ARG A 191 3.28 -25.32 -3.34
C ARG A 191 2.23 -25.76 -4.37
N SER A 192 1.75 -24.86 -5.21
CA SER A 192 0.69 -25.15 -6.17
C SER A 192 1.19 -25.89 -7.41
N ASP A 193 0.29 -26.64 -8.05
CA ASP A 193 0.56 -27.26 -9.35
C ASP A 193 0.85 -26.20 -10.42
N ALA A 194 0.18 -25.04 -10.37
CA ALA A 194 0.41 -23.95 -11.31
C ALA A 194 1.86 -23.46 -11.28
N ALA A 195 2.44 -23.26 -10.09
CA ALA A 195 3.84 -22.88 -9.95
C ALA A 195 4.81 -23.97 -10.46
N SER A 196 4.44 -25.24 -10.34
CA SER A 196 5.26 -26.35 -10.86
C SER A 196 5.37 -26.37 -12.38
N GLN A 197 4.37 -25.82 -13.08
CA GLN A 197 4.29 -25.76 -14.53
C GLN A 197 4.68 -24.39 -15.12
N ALA A 198 4.88 -23.37 -14.27
CA ALA A 198 5.07 -21.99 -14.70
C ALA A 198 6.39 -21.70 -15.43
N GLY A 199 7.44 -22.46 -15.16
CA GLY A 199 8.77 -22.18 -15.68
C GLY A 199 9.14 -22.91 -16.96
N VAL A 200 10.39 -22.75 -17.38
CA VAL A 200 10.94 -23.29 -18.63
C VAL A 200 12.04 -24.33 -18.34
N ASP A 201 12.11 -25.36 -19.18
CA ASP A 201 13.10 -26.45 -19.06
C ASP A 201 14.52 -26.02 -19.44
N SER A 202 14.65 -24.99 -20.29
CA SER A 202 15.92 -24.45 -20.76
C SER A 202 15.83 -22.93 -20.89
N TRP A 203 16.89 -22.25 -20.48
CA TRP A 203 17.03 -20.80 -20.55
C TRP A 203 18.47 -20.43 -20.88
N ASP A 204 18.67 -19.20 -21.37
CA ASP A 204 20.00 -18.65 -21.62
C ASP A 204 20.61 -18.11 -20.31
N PRO A 205 21.66 -18.73 -19.75
CA PRO A 205 22.28 -18.27 -18.52
C PRO A 205 22.92 -16.89 -18.67
N THR A 206 23.30 -16.50 -19.89
CA THR A 206 23.91 -15.19 -20.18
C THR A 206 22.90 -14.08 -19.94
N LYS A 207 21.67 -14.23 -20.44
CA LYS A 207 20.58 -13.26 -20.20
C LYS A 207 20.22 -13.14 -18.72
N VAL A 208 20.24 -14.25 -17.98
CA VAL A 208 20.01 -14.22 -16.53
C VAL A 208 21.10 -13.42 -15.83
N LYS A 209 22.38 -13.68 -16.13
CA LYS A 209 23.51 -12.93 -15.58
C LYS A 209 23.43 -11.44 -15.91
N GLU A 210 23.13 -11.10 -17.17
CA GLU A 210 22.93 -9.72 -17.59
C GLU A 210 21.77 -9.05 -16.85
N GLY A 211 20.67 -9.76 -16.62
CA GLY A 211 19.54 -9.29 -15.83
C GLY A 211 19.93 -8.99 -14.38
N VAL A 212 20.74 -9.85 -13.75
CA VAL A 212 21.26 -9.63 -12.39
C VAL A 212 22.11 -8.37 -12.31
N VAL A 213 23.01 -8.18 -13.26
CA VAL A 213 23.87 -6.98 -13.29
C VAL A 213 23.05 -5.73 -13.53
N LYS A 214 22.15 -5.73 -14.51
CA LYS A 214 21.27 -4.59 -14.82
C LYS A 214 20.32 -4.24 -13.67
N GLY A 215 19.93 -5.22 -12.86
CA GLY A 215 19.05 -5.05 -11.71
C GLY A 215 19.72 -4.55 -10.43
N GLY A 216 21.04 -4.30 -10.44
CA GLY A 216 21.79 -3.90 -9.23
C GLY A 216 22.09 -5.06 -8.27
N GLY A 217 21.93 -6.31 -8.72
CA GLY A 217 22.09 -7.51 -7.90
C GLY A 217 20.80 -7.98 -7.22
N GLY A 218 20.74 -9.28 -6.90
CA GLY A 218 19.64 -9.88 -6.11
C GLY A 218 18.38 -10.28 -6.88
N TRP A 219 18.23 -9.95 -8.18
CA TRP A 219 17.11 -10.38 -9.02
C TRP A 219 17.46 -10.27 -10.52
N HIS A 220 16.75 -11.00 -11.42
CA HIS A 220 17.08 -11.01 -12.86
C HIS A 220 15.94 -10.63 -13.82
N GLY A 221 14.68 -10.75 -13.41
CA GLY A 221 13.52 -10.32 -14.21
C GLY A 221 13.24 -11.09 -15.51
N GLN A 222 13.77 -12.31 -15.67
CA GLN A 222 13.64 -13.11 -16.91
C GLN A 222 12.50 -14.13 -16.89
N GLY A 223 11.56 -14.01 -15.95
CA GLY A 223 10.48 -14.99 -15.74
C GLY A 223 10.89 -16.19 -14.87
N TRP A 224 10.03 -17.19 -14.82
CA TRP A 224 10.22 -18.43 -14.06
C TRP A 224 11.25 -19.36 -14.72
N LEU A 225 12.23 -19.84 -13.97
CA LEU A 225 13.28 -20.74 -14.45
C LEU A 225 13.12 -22.13 -13.82
N GLY A 226 13.32 -23.18 -14.63
CA GLY A 226 13.13 -24.57 -14.21
C GLY A 226 11.67 -25.04 -14.30
N LYS A 227 11.45 -26.34 -14.26
CA LYS A 227 10.13 -26.97 -14.18
C LYS A 227 10.08 -28.05 -13.11
N GLY A 228 8.87 -28.34 -12.65
CA GLY A 228 8.60 -29.37 -11.64
C GLY A 228 8.27 -28.78 -10.28
N ALA A 229 8.04 -29.66 -9.31
CA ALA A 229 7.64 -29.27 -7.97
C ALA A 229 8.75 -28.45 -7.26
N TRP A 230 8.35 -27.35 -6.63
CA TRP A 230 9.25 -26.54 -5.82
C TRP A 230 9.51 -27.19 -4.46
N SER A 231 10.75 -27.08 -3.97
CA SER A 231 11.06 -27.41 -2.57
C SER A 231 10.84 -26.18 -1.69
N VAL A 232 9.73 -26.16 -0.94
CA VAL A 232 9.27 -24.97 -0.20
C VAL A 232 9.33 -25.17 1.31
N GLY A 233 9.69 -24.12 2.05
CA GLY A 233 9.36 -23.99 3.47
C GLY A 233 10.30 -23.06 4.24
N TRP A 234 9.95 -22.88 5.51
CA TRP A 234 10.50 -21.86 6.39
C TRP A 234 11.94 -22.15 6.83
N THR A 235 12.73 -21.09 6.96
CA THR A 235 14.14 -21.15 7.36
C THR A 235 14.57 -19.80 7.90
N GLU A 236 15.78 -19.75 8.45
CA GLU A 236 16.41 -18.54 8.95
C GLU A 236 17.72 -18.27 8.20
N MET A 237 18.15 -17.02 8.24
CA MET A 237 19.43 -16.59 7.68
C MET A 237 20.52 -16.62 8.74
N GLY A 238 21.66 -17.24 8.42
CA GLY A 238 22.89 -17.11 9.19
C GLY A 238 23.37 -15.66 9.25
N LYS A 239 24.26 -15.36 10.20
CA LYS A 239 24.83 -14.00 10.38
C LYS A 239 25.61 -13.48 9.17
N ASP A 240 26.10 -14.39 8.33
CA ASP A 240 26.82 -14.13 7.09
C ASP A 240 25.87 -14.04 5.87
N GLY A 241 24.56 -14.12 6.08
CA GLY A 241 23.55 -14.12 5.03
C GLY A 241 23.35 -15.47 4.35
N THR A 242 23.84 -16.58 4.91
CA THR A 242 23.68 -17.93 4.35
C THR A 242 22.39 -18.60 4.82
N CYS A 243 21.60 -19.16 3.90
CA CYS A 243 20.32 -19.80 4.18
C CYS A 243 20.54 -21.17 4.85
N GLN A 244 19.94 -21.40 6.02
CA GLN A 244 20.13 -22.64 6.77
C GLN A 244 19.53 -23.88 6.08
N ARG A 245 18.61 -23.71 5.12
CA ARG A 245 17.96 -24.82 4.41
C ARG A 245 18.66 -25.20 3.10
N CYS A 246 18.99 -24.24 2.24
CA CYS A 246 19.57 -24.54 0.92
C CYS A 246 21.07 -24.25 0.83
N GLY A 247 21.67 -23.60 1.82
CA GLY A 247 23.10 -23.25 1.81
C GLY A 247 23.45 -22.08 0.88
N GLU A 248 22.48 -21.50 0.17
CA GLU A 248 22.70 -20.32 -0.68
C GLU A 248 22.89 -19.07 0.16
N ARG A 249 23.75 -18.15 -0.31
CA ARG A 249 24.03 -16.89 0.38
C ARG A 249 23.31 -15.72 -0.30
N LEU A 250 22.58 -14.94 0.48
CA LEU A 250 21.95 -13.71 -0.01
C LEU A 250 22.99 -12.71 -0.52
N VAL A 251 22.56 -11.89 -1.48
CA VAL A 251 23.41 -10.89 -2.13
C VAL A 251 23.29 -9.55 -1.40
N CYS A 252 24.40 -8.80 -1.33
CA CYS A 252 24.36 -7.39 -0.96
C CYS A 252 23.91 -6.58 -2.18
N ILE A 253 22.77 -5.91 -2.09
CA ILE A 253 22.22 -5.10 -3.18
C ILE A 253 22.74 -3.68 -3.02
N ASP A 254 23.41 -3.18 -4.06
CA ASP A 254 23.90 -1.80 -4.08
C ASP A 254 22.71 -0.82 -4.17
N ILE A 255 22.80 0.28 -3.43
CA ILE A 255 21.85 1.39 -3.56
C ILE A 255 22.24 2.20 -4.79
N ASP A 256 21.28 2.52 -5.65
CA ASP A 256 21.53 3.34 -6.83
C ASP A 256 22.08 4.73 -6.41
N PRO A 257 23.26 5.14 -6.91
CA PRO A 257 23.79 6.47 -6.65
C PRO A 257 22.82 7.60 -7.03
N ALA A 258 22.04 7.43 -8.11
CA ALA A 258 21.06 8.42 -8.54
C ALA A 258 19.88 8.54 -7.55
N GLU A 259 19.41 7.42 -6.98
CA GLU A 259 18.41 7.45 -5.90
C GLU A 259 18.97 8.13 -4.66
N THR A 260 20.25 7.88 -4.35
CA THR A 260 20.96 8.52 -3.23
C THR A 260 21.04 10.03 -3.40
N ASP A 261 21.40 10.51 -4.60
CA ASP A 261 21.45 11.94 -4.92
C ASP A 261 20.05 12.59 -4.86
N ASN A 262 19.03 11.94 -5.42
CA ASN A 262 17.65 12.43 -5.36
C ASN A 262 17.12 12.54 -3.93
N PHE A 263 17.44 11.54 -3.09
CA PHE A 263 17.11 11.56 -1.67
C PHE A 263 17.83 12.71 -0.96
N ALA A 264 19.13 12.90 -1.19
CA ALA A 264 19.92 13.98 -0.59
C ALA A 264 19.40 15.38 -0.97
N ASN A 265 18.99 15.56 -2.23
CA ASN A 265 18.37 16.80 -2.70
C ASN A 265 17.01 17.05 -2.02
N SER A 266 16.16 16.03 -1.96
CA SER A 266 14.86 16.13 -1.28
C SER A 266 15.00 16.45 0.21
N LEU A 267 15.99 15.84 0.88
CA LEU A 267 16.31 16.12 2.27
C LEU A 267 16.77 17.56 2.47
N THR A 268 17.59 18.08 1.56
CA THR A 268 18.03 19.49 1.55
C THR A 268 16.85 20.44 1.43
N GLU A 269 15.93 20.18 0.49
CA GLU A 269 14.73 21.01 0.33
C GLU A 269 13.83 20.99 1.56
N LEU A 270 13.66 19.82 2.19
CA LEU A 270 12.87 19.68 3.41
C LEU A 270 13.51 20.42 4.59
N ALA A 271 14.82 20.28 4.77
CA ALA A 271 15.55 20.97 5.84
C ALA A 271 15.48 22.49 5.69
N ILE A 272 15.62 23.04 4.48
CA ILE A 272 15.49 24.48 4.22
C ILE A 272 14.08 25.00 4.53
N LYS A 273 13.04 24.16 4.38
CA LYS A 273 11.65 24.55 4.72
C LYS A 273 11.38 24.55 6.22
N LEU A 274 12.03 23.67 6.98
CA LEU A 274 11.77 23.45 8.41
C LEU A 274 12.70 24.24 9.32
N GLU A 275 13.95 24.44 8.93
CA GLU A 275 14.99 25.11 9.71
C GLU A 275 15.22 26.56 9.25
N ALA A 276 15.95 27.33 10.06
CA ALA A 276 16.49 28.61 9.60
C ALA A 276 17.47 28.35 8.44
N ARG A 277 17.05 28.73 7.22
CA ARG A 277 17.78 28.48 5.96
C ARG A 277 19.28 28.79 6.02
N GLU A 278 19.67 29.85 6.73
CA GLU A 278 21.07 30.27 6.84
C GLU A 278 21.93 29.28 7.64
N ASP A 279 21.39 28.67 8.70
CA ASP A 279 22.10 27.71 9.54
C ASP A 279 22.39 26.41 8.77
N PHE A 280 21.39 25.91 8.04
CA PHE A 280 21.55 24.69 7.24
C PHE A 280 22.54 24.87 6.07
N LEU A 281 22.48 26.00 5.37
CA LEU A 281 23.43 26.31 4.29
C LEU A 281 24.86 26.47 4.84
N SER A 282 25.01 27.06 6.02
CA SER A 282 26.30 27.18 6.71
C SER A 282 26.86 25.80 7.06
N PHE A 283 26.03 24.89 7.57
CA PHE A 283 26.41 23.50 7.81
C PHE A 283 26.82 22.77 6.53
N GLN A 284 26.08 22.91 5.42
CA GLN A 284 26.45 22.32 4.14
C GLN A 284 27.82 22.82 3.65
N SER A 285 28.10 24.12 3.77
CA SER A 285 29.41 24.67 3.43
C SER A 285 30.52 24.16 4.36
N TRP A 286 30.22 23.97 5.64
CA TRP A 286 31.17 23.41 6.60
C TRP A 286 31.49 21.96 6.24
N LEU A 287 30.47 21.13 5.99
CA LEU A 287 30.63 19.71 5.69
C LEU A 287 31.52 19.48 4.46
N ARG A 288 31.34 20.28 3.40
CA ARG A 288 32.17 20.23 2.18
C ARG A 288 33.64 20.55 2.40
N ARG A 289 33.99 21.30 3.46
CA ARG A 289 35.36 21.76 3.75
C ARG A 289 36.11 20.88 4.75
N HIS A 290 35.41 20.06 5.54
CA HIS A 290 36.01 19.37 6.69
C HIS A 290 36.08 17.84 6.54
N GLY A 291 35.48 17.26 5.51
CA GLY A 291 35.62 15.82 5.21
C GLY A 291 37.01 15.45 4.67
N PRO A 292 37.25 14.14 4.42
CA PRO A 292 36.30 13.04 4.48
C PRO A 292 36.02 12.56 5.91
N PHE A 293 34.86 11.94 6.09
CA PHE A 293 34.47 11.29 7.34
C PHE A 293 34.07 9.84 7.07
N ASP A 294 34.60 8.91 7.84
CA ASP A 294 34.21 7.50 7.75
C ASP A 294 32.89 7.21 8.49
N ALA A 295 32.52 8.08 9.44
CA ALA A 295 31.31 7.97 10.23
C ALA A 295 30.77 9.34 10.67
N VAL A 296 29.45 9.42 10.82
CA VAL A 296 28.74 10.56 11.43
C VAL A 296 27.99 10.04 12.66
N ILE A 297 28.09 10.74 13.78
CA ILE A 297 27.51 10.30 15.07
C ILE A 297 26.39 11.26 15.47
N ASP A 298 25.19 10.72 15.69
CA ASP A 298 24.13 11.42 16.42
C ASP A 298 24.43 11.36 17.93
N ALA A 299 25.20 12.34 18.41
CA ALA A 299 25.67 12.40 19.79
C ALA A 299 24.52 12.53 20.80
N ALA A 300 23.41 13.18 20.41
CA ALA A 300 22.23 13.33 21.25
C ALA A 300 21.61 11.96 21.54
N ASN A 301 21.40 11.16 20.49
CA ASN A 301 20.85 9.82 20.63
C ASN A 301 21.80 8.89 21.39
N VAL A 302 23.11 8.90 21.09
CA VAL A 302 24.10 8.07 21.79
C VAL A 302 24.15 8.39 23.28
N GLY A 303 24.17 9.67 23.66
CA GLY A 303 24.25 10.08 25.06
C GLY A 303 22.96 9.86 25.86
N LEU A 304 21.82 9.68 25.21
CA LEU A 304 20.53 9.43 25.86
C LEU A 304 20.10 7.95 25.79
N TYR A 305 20.83 7.12 25.04
CA TYR A 305 20.44 5.72 24.85
C TYR A 305 20.44 4.94 26.16
N LYS A 306 19.25 4.45 26.56
CA LYS A 306 18.98 3.72 27.81
C LYS A 306 19.36 4.51 29.08
N SER A 307 19.48 5.83 28.98
CA SER A 307 19.74 6.73 30.10
C SER A 307 18.60 7.73 30.26
N LYS A 308 18.32 8.13 31.49
CA LYS A 308 17.37 9.22 31.77
C LYS A 308 18.00 10.61 31.58
N ASP A 309 19.31 10.70 31.80
CA ASP A 309 20.11 11.91 31.67
C ASP A 309 21.21 11.73 30.62
N PHE A 310 21.65 12.82 30.02
CA PHE A 310 22.70 12.77 29.00
C PHE A 310 24.04 12.28 29.56
N CYS A 311 24.61 11.25 28.95
CA CYS A 311 25.84 10.61 29.39
C CYS A 311 27.02 10.91 28.46
N PHE A 312 27.87 11.86 28.86
CA PHE A 312 29.05 12.25 28.08
C PHE A 312 30.06 11.11 27.89
N SER A 313 30.18 10.19 28.85
CA SER A 313 31.08 9.04 28.74
C SER A 313 30.62 8.01 27.70
N GLN A 314 29.32 7.93 27.39
CA GLN A 314 28.79 7.10 26.30
C GLN A 314 29.19 7.65 24.93
N VAL A 315 29.15 8.98 24.77
CA VAL A 315 29.57 9.64 23.52
C VAL A 315 31.10 9.61 23.37
N GLY A 316 31.83 9.86 24.46
CA GLY A 316 33.30 9.85 24.46
C GLY A 316 33.93 8.46 24.44
N GLY A 317 33.24 7.43 24.92
CA GLY A 317 33.75 6.06 25.02
C GLY A 317 34.08 5.41 23.67
N GLY A 318 33.46 5.87 22.58
CA GLY A 318 33.78 5.46 21.22
C GLY A 318 35.12 6.00 20.69
N PHE A 319 35.72 7.00 21.35
CA PHE A 319 37.00 7.59 20.95
C PHE A 319 38.22 7.00 21.68
N SER A 320 38.02 6.25 22.77
CA SER A 320 39.12 5.69 23.57
C SER A 320 39.66 4.34 23.06
N SER A 321 38.99 3.67 22.13
CA SER A 321 39.44 2.38 21.55
C SER A 321 40.24 2.52 20.25
N ALA A 322 40.43 3.74 19.71
CA ALA A 322 41.21 3.99 18.49
C ALA A 322 42.68 4.39 18.74
N LYS A 323 43.17 4.26 19.97
CA LYS A 323 44.59 4.41 20.32
C LYS A 323 45.09 3.18 21.08
N GLN A 324 45.32 2.10 20.35
CA GLN A 324 46.38 1.11 20.62
C GLN A 324 46.60 0.24 19.39
#